data_AF-A0A5N9BRE2-F1
#
_entry.id   AF-A0A5N9BRE2-F1
#
_cell.length_a   1.000
_cell.length_b   1.000
_cell.length_c   1.000
_cell.angle_alpha   90.00
_cell.angle_beta   90.00
_cell.angle_gamma   90.00
#
_symmetry.space_group_name_H-M   'P 1'
#
loop_
_entity.id
_entity.type
_entity.pdbx_description
1 polymer ?
#
loop_
_entity_poly.entity_id
_entity_poly.type
_entity_poly.pdbx_seq_one_letter_code
_entity_poly.pdbx_strand_id
1 'polypeptide(L)' 'MNEQVDEFEFFLEKEWSDGFPVVTPTEERIARMLTGTARDHDDVIGSIPPAMEVATVRSVAVHALMAGCRPEYLP' A
#
# COMPACT_ATOMS: atom_id res chain seq x y z
N MET A 1 22.81 -2.54 -19.44
CA MET A 1 22.19 -1.22 -19.31
C MET A 1 21.25 -1.34 -18.12
N ASN A 2 21.61 -0.79 -16.96
CA ASN A 2 20.65 -0.72 -15.84
C ASN A 2 19.70 0.41 -16.22
N GLU A 3 18.59 0.08 -16.87
CA GLU A 3 17.49 1.04 -16.98
C GLU A 3 16.98 1.31 -15.57
N GLN A 4 17.02 2.58 -15.20
CA GLN A 4 16.43 3.06 -13.98
C GLN A 4 14.91 2.91 -14.15
N VAL A 5 14.29 2.11 -13.29
CA VAL A 5 12.83 1.93 -13.30
C VAL A 5 12.21 3.26 -12.86
N ASP A 6 11.38 3.84 -13.73
CA ASP A 6 10.46 4.89 -13.31
C ASP A 6 9.36 4.23 -12.48
N GLU A 7 9.36 4.49 -11.17
CA GLU A 7 8.41 3.87 -10.26
C GLU A 7 6.96 4.28 -10.55
N PHE A 8 6.73 5.50 -11.07
CA PHE A 8 5.39 5.95 -11.41
C PHE A 8 4.85 5.20 -12.62
N GLU A 9 5.64 5.13 -13.70
CA GLU A 9 5.25 4.39 -14.91
C GLU A 9 5.09 2.89 -14.61
N PHE A 10 5.98 2.30 -13.79
CA PHE A 10 5.89 0.89 -13.42
C PHE A 10 4.55 0.50 -12.80
N PHE A 11 3.99 1.37 -11.95
CA PHE A 11 2.68 1.15 -11.32
C PHE A 11 1.53 1.56 -12.23
N LEU A 12 1.70 2.64 -13.00
CA LEU A 12 0.68 3.12 -13.94
C LEU A 12 0.34 2.07 -15.00
N GLU A 13 1.33 1.29 -15.46
CA GLU A 13 1.18 0.23 -16.46
C GLU A 13 0.49 -1.05 -15.95
N LYS A 14 0.24 -1.18 -14.64
CA LYS A 14 -0.41 -2.40 -14.10
C LYS A 14 -1.90 -2.43 -14.44
N GLU A 15 -2.41 -3.62 -14.74
CA GLU A 15 -3.84 -3.83 -15.05
C GLU A 15 -4.78 -3.41 -13.90
N TRP A 16 -4.28 -3.40 -12.66
CA TRP A 16 -5.02 -2.98 -11.47
C TRP A 16 -4.87 -1.49 -11.13
N SER A 17 -4.08 -0.74 -11.91
CA SER A 17 -3.94 0.71 -11.74
C SER A 17 -5.27 1.42 -11.95
N ASP A 18 -5.52 2.46 -11.17
CA ASP A 18 -6.69 3.33 -11.32
C ASP A 18 -6.43 4.50 -12.27
N GLY A 19 -5.23 4.59 -12.85
CA GLY A 19 -4.81 5.66 -13.75
C GLY A 19 -4.23 6.88 -13.04
N PHE A 20 -4.07 6.86 -11.72
CA PHE A 20 -3.44 7.93 -10.95
C PHE A 20 -2.01 7.57 -10.51
N PRO A 21 -1.14 8.57 -10.27
CA PRO A 21 0.15 8.32 -9.65
C PRO A 21 -0.01 7.73 -8.26
N VAL A 22 0.76 6.67 -7.96
CA VAL A 22 0.82 6.06 -6.63
C VAL A 22 2.13 6.38 -5.93
N VAL A 23 2.11 6.45 -4.61
CA VAL A 23 3.34 6.50 -3.81
C VAL A 23 3.94 5.11 -3.74
N THR A 24 5.15 4.92 -4.27
CA THR A 24 5.87 3.63 -4.23
C THR A 24 5.94 3.09 -2.80
N PRO A 25 5.37 1.90 -2.51
CA PRO A 25 5.34 1.35 -1.16
C PRO A 25 6.65 0.63 -0.83
N THR A 26 7.71 1.39 -0.55
CA THR A 26 8.98 0.82 -0.08
C THR A 26 8.86 0.34 1.37
N GLU A 27 9.67 -0.64 1.78
CA GLU A 27 9.64 -1.16 3.16
C GLU A 27 9.82 -0.06 4.23
N GLU A 28 10.68 0.92 3.97
CA GLU A 28 10.87 2.07 4.86
C GLU A 28 9.58 2.93 4.99
N ARG A 29 8.91 3.21 3.87
CA ARG A 29 7.66 3.98 3.87
C ARG A 29 6.53 3.20 4.52
N ILE A 30 6.47 1.88 4.32
CA ILE A 30 5.50 0.99 4.97
C ILE A 30 5.74 0.98 6.49
N ALA A 31 6.99 0.84 6.93
CA ALA A 31 7.32 0.88 8.35
C ALA A 31 6.90 2.20 8.99
N ARG A 32 7.10 3.34 8.31
CA ARG A 32 6.60 4.64 8.76
C ARG A 32 5.07 4.70 8.78
N MET A 33 4.39 4.15 7.78
CA MET A 33 2.92 4.14 7.74
C MET A 33 2.35 3.36 8.92
N LEU A 34 2.96 2.23 9.26
CA LEU A 34 2.54 1.36 10.36
C LEU A 34 2.70 1.98 11.75
N THR A 35 3.52 3.03 11.93
CA THR A 35 3.57 3.75 13.21
C THR A 35 2.27 4.50 13.54
N GLY A 36 1.36 4.60 12.57
CA GLY A 36 0.06 5.23 12.72
C GLY A 36 -0.97 4.42 13.52
N THR A 37 -0.73 3.12 13.73
CA THR A 37 -1.65 2.22 14.42
C THR A 37 -0.96 1.53 15.58
N ALA A 38 -1.74 1.14 16.60
CA ALA A 38 -1.28 0.29 17.70
C ALA A 38 -1.67 -1.19 17.51
N ARG A 39 -2.37 -1.53 16.42
CA ARG A 39 -2.81 -2.89 16.12
C ARG A 39 -1.65 -3.76 15.67
N ASP A 40 -1.79 -5.07 15.87
CA ASP A 40 -0.85 -6.03 15.31
C ASP A 40 -0.88 -5.97 13.77
N HIS A 41 0.28 -6.02 13.13
CA HIS A 41 0.40 -5.87 11.68
C HIS A 41 -0.25 -7.04 10.90
N ASP A 42 -0.31 -8.21 11.53
CA ASP A 42 -0.88 -9.44 10.96
C ASP A 42 -2.35 -9.63 11.34
N ASP A 43 -2.92 -8.72 12.14
CA ASP A 43 -4.36 -8.71 12.44
C ASP A 43 -5.17 -8.71 11.14
N VAL A 44 -6.06 -9.69 11.02
CA VAL A 44 -7.01 -9.77 9.92
C VAL A 44 -8.12 -8.73 10.09
N ILE A 45 -8.30 -7.88 9.07
CA ILE A 45 -9.42 -6.96 8.95
C ILE A 45 -10.63 -7.66 8.36
N GLY A 46 -10.41 -8.52 7.37
CA GLY A 46 -11.44 -9.29 6.68
C GLY A 46 -11.09 -9.55 5.22
N SER A 47 -11.98 -10.21 4.49
CA SER A 47 -11.82 -10.46 3.05
C SER A 47 -12.35 -9.28 2.23
N ILE A 48 -11.61 -8.86 1.19
CA ILE A 48 -11.95 -7.69 0.36
C ILE A 48 -12.36 -8.13 -1.06
N PRO A 49 -13.60 -7.83 -1.50
CA PRO A 49 -14.02 -8.03 -2.90
C PRO A 49 -13.17 -7.20 -3.89
N PRO A 50 -13.07 -7.60 -5.17
CA PRO A 50 -13.73 -8.75 -5.80
C PRO A 50 -12.96 -10.07 -5.66
N ALA A 51 -11.65 -10.02 -5.38
CA ALA A 51 -10.81 -11.21 -5.25
C ALA A 51 -11.06 -12.00 -3.95
N MET A 52 -11.70 -11.38 -2.96
CA MET A 52 -11.97 -11.95 -1.62
C MET A 52 -10.69 -12.33 -0.86
N GLU A 53 -9.57 -11.72 -1.22
CA GLU A 53 -8.29 -11.89 -0.53
C GLU A 53 -8.37 -11.33 0.89
N VAL A 54 -7.63 -11.95 1.81
CA VAL A 54 -7.58 -11.55 3.22
C VAL A 54 -6.74 -10.28 3.36
N ALA A 55 -7.37 -9.21 3.83
CA ALA A 55 -6.68 -7.99 4.20
C ALA A 55 -6.25 -8.05 5.67
N THR A 56 -4.96 -7.81 5.90
CA THR A 56 -4.38 -7.54 7.23
C THR A 56 -4.17 -6.04 7.44
N VAL A 57 -3.88 -5.63 8.68
CA VAL A 57 -3.46 -4.24 8.99
C VAL A 57 -2.30 -3.81 8.09
N ARG A 58 -1.28 -4.65 7.89
CA ARG A 58 -0.17 -4.37 6.96
C ARG A 58 -0.66 -4.13 5.55
N SER A 59 -1.56 -4.96 5.03
CA SER A 59 -2.09 -4.76 3.67
C SER A 59 -2.83 -3.43 3.55
N VAL A 60 -3.63 -3.04 4.54
CA VAL A 60 -4.35 -1.76 4.55
C VAL A 60 -3.36 -0.59 4.59
N ALA A 61 -2.31 -0.68 5.41
CA ALA A 61 -1.27 0.34 5.47
C ALA A 61 -0.54 0.52 4.12
N VAL A 62 -0.23 -0.57 3.42
CA VAL A 62 0.39 -0.53 2.08
C VAL A 62 -0.52 0.20 1.08
N HIS A 63 -1.80 -0.16 1.00
CA HIS A 63 -2.72 0.47 0.05
C HIS A 63 -3.00 1.93 0.40
N ALA A 64 -3.12 2.26 1.69
CA ALA A 64 -3.27 3.64 2.15
C ALA A 64 -2.03 4.47 1.81
N LEU A 65 -0.83 3.93 2.01
CA LEU A 65 0.42 4.57 1.59
C LEU A 65 0.43 4.82 0.08
N MET A 66 0.10 3.80 -0.73
CA MET A 66 0.03 3.94 -2.19
C MET A 66 -0.91 5.06 -2.63
N ALA A 67 -2.03 5.24 -1.92
CA ALA A 67 -2.98 6.32 -2.13
C ALA A 67 -2.54 7.70 -1.58
N GLY A 68 -1.35 7.80 -0.98
CA GLY A 68 -0.81 9.04 -0.42
C GLY A 68 -1.36 9.42 0.97
N CYS A 69 -1.93 8.45 1.70
CA CYS A 69 -2.42 8.69 3.06
C CYS A 69 -1.26 8.94 4.04
N ARG A 70 -1.59 9.63 5.15
CA ARG A 70 -0.65 9.87 6.24
C ARG A 70 -0.80 8.79 7.33
N PRO A 71 0.25 8.49 8.11
CA PRO A 71 0.18 7.48 9.18
C PRO A 71 -0.95 7.75 10.17
N GLU A 72 -1.24 9.01 10.50
CA GLU A 72 -2.25 9.39 11.51
C GLU A 72 -3.69 9.04 11.10
N TYR A 73 -3.89 8.51 9.88
CA TYR A 73 -5.20 8.05 9.40
C TYR A 73 -5.46 6.58 9.70
N LEU A 74 -4.44 5.80 10.07
CA LEU A 74 -4.64 4.43 10.51
C LEU A 74 -5.20 4.41 11.95
N PRO A 75 -6.18 3.54 12.25
CA PRO A 75 -6.77 3.42 13.59
C PRO A 75 -5.95 2.56 14.55
#